data_AF-A0A941WIC6-F1
#
_entry.id   AF-A0A941WIC6-F1
#
_cell.length_a   1.000
_cell.length_b   1.000
_cell.length_c   1.000
_cell.angle_alpha   90.00
_cell.angle_beta   90.00
_cell.angle_gamma   90.00
#
_symmetry.space_group_name_H-M   'P 1'
#
loop_
_entity.id
_entity.type
_entity.pdbx_description
1 polymer ?
#
loop_
_entity_poly.entity_id
_entity_poly.type
_entity_poly.pdbx_seq_one_letter_code
_entity_poly.pdbx_strand_id
1 'polypeptide(L)'
;DNRFTSVERIRICGYSSPDGPYGDNERLAKARSGLFAYYLRNAYGIPRDLMEVSSVAEDWEGLSDLMRQEKPSWQDAVLRVIRRYGIFNGREKQLMDLEGGTPYREMMRRYFPKLRRIEVVVQYDVRKVEGDEAAKLIYTHPDLLSLEEIYAVARYYRPGMEQYREVYEIAAFHFPDDVVANVNAASAVMLTGDLTSAWDYLRKVEADPRAWNNLGVLTLMEGDPSGAAVWFRKAVGVEPRKARKNLEIAESYLESDE
;
A
#
# COMPACT_ATOMS: atom_id res chain seq x y z
N ASP A 1 21.65 -10.10 -3.30
CA ASP A 1 21.46 -9.56 -4.66
C ASP A 1 20.00 -9.42 -5.02
N ASN A 2 19.38 -8.32 -4.60
CA ASN A 2 18.12 -7.89 -5.22
C ASN A 2 18.50 -7.03 -6.43
N ARG A 3 18.40 -7.58 -7.65
CA ARG A 3 18.71 -6.88 -8.92
C ARG A 3 17.53 -6.03 -9.43
N PHE A 4 16.43 -5.99 -8.69
CA PHE A 4 15.19 -5.32 -9.08
C PHE A 4 15.01 -3.99 -8.38
N THR A 5 15.71 -3.80 -7.26
CA THR A 5 15.68 -2.56 -6.48
C THR A 5 17.07 -2.00 -6.34
N SER A 6 17.25 -0.74 -6.74
CA SER A 6 18.48 0.01 -6.50
C SER A 6 18.21 1.11 -5.49
N VAL A 7 18.95 1.13 -4.39
CA VAL A 7 18.84 2.22 -3.40
C VAL A 7 19.55 3.44 -3.95
N GLU A 8 18.82 4.54 -4.13
CA GLU A 8 19.36 5.80 -4.59
C GLU A 8 19.87 6.65 -3.43
N ARG A 9 19.12 6.66 -2.32
CA ARG A 9 19.43 7.50 -1.16
C ARG A 9 18.80 6.98 0.11
N ILE A 10 19.50 7.13 1.23
CA ILE A 10 19.01 6.89 2.58
C ILE A 10 19.20 8.18 3.37
N ARG A 11 18.10 8.86 3.72
CA ARG A 11 18.13 10.00 4.65
C ARG A 11 17.95 9.49 6.06
N ILE A 12 18.81 9.94 6.97
CA ILE A 12 18.82 9.56 8.38
C ILE A 12 18.81 10.84 9.19
N CYS A 13 17.68 11.16 9.82
CA CYS A 13 17.54 12.34 10.66
C CYS A 13 17.33 11.95 12.11
N GLY A 14 18.14 12.49 13.01
CA GLY A 14 18.03 12.28 14.45
C GLY A 14 17.27 13.44 15.10
N TYR A 15 16.36 13.14 16.02
CA TYR A 15 15.51 14.13 16.67
C TYR A 15 15.63 14.03 18.19
N SER A 16 15.67 15.16 18.90
CA SER A 16 15.41 15.17 20.34
C SER A 16 14.11 15.91 20.65
N SER A 17 13.56 15.65 21.84
CA SER A 17 12.38 16.34 22.33
C SER A 17 12.71 17.78 22.73
N PRO A 18 11.71 18.69 22.72
CA PRO A 18 11.89 20.09 23.08
C PRO A 18 11.91 20.29 24.60
N ASP A 19 12.81 19.59 25.29
CA ASP A 19 13.07 19.76 26.72
C ASP A 19 14.56 19.93 27.01
N GLY A 20 14.89 20.87 27.87
CA GLY A 20 16.26 21.11 28.33
C GLY A 20 17.09 21.95 27.36
N PRO A 21 18.41 22.08 27.60
CA PRO A 21 19.25 22.99 26.83
C PRO A 21 19.34 22.60 25.35
N TYR A 22 19.04 23.56 24.47
CA TYR A 22 19.11 23.37 23.00
C TYR A 22 20.42 22.71 22.53
N GLY A 23 21.56 23.13 23.08
CA GLY A 23 22.87 22.57 22.71
C GLY A 23 23.07 21.11 23.11
N ASP A 24 22.44 20.66 24.20
CA ASP A 24 22.42 19.23 24.56
C ASP A 24 21.56 18.44 23.59
N ASN A 25 20.39 18.98 23.27
CA ASN A 25 19.46 18.39 22.31
C ASN A 25 20.06 18.26 20.91
N GLU A 26 20.80 19.27 20.44
CA GLU A 26 21.56 19.23 19.20
C GLU A 26 22.64 18.14 19.21
N ARG A 27 23.43 18.06 20.28
CA ARG A 27 24.46 17.01 20.44
C ARG A 27 23.86 15.62 20.43
N LEU A 28 22.77 15.40 21.18
CA LEU A 28 22.09 14.10 21.26
C LEU A 28 21.49 13.70 19.92
N ALA A 29 20.81 14.61 19.23
CA ALA A 29 20.19 14.36 17.94
C ALA A 29 21.24 13.98 16.88
N LYS A 30 22.36 14.73 16.83
CA LYS A 30 23.48 14.47 15.93
C LYS A 30 24.19 13.14 16.23
N ALA A 31 24.42 12.83 17.51
CA ALA A 31 25.00 11.56 17.92
C ALA A 31 24.10 10.38 17.53
N ARG A 32 22.79 10.51 17.73
CA ARG A 32 21.80 9.48 17.41
C ARG A 32 21.81 9.12 15.92
N SER A 33 21.71 10.10 15.02
CA SER A 33 21.74 9.83 13.57
C SER A 33 23.12 9.38 13.08
N GLY A 34 24.19 9.99 13.59
CA GLY A 34 25.57 9.63 13.24
C GLY A 34 25.95 8.20 13.61
N LEU A 35 25.61 7.76 14.83
CA LEU A 35 25.87 6.39 15.29
C LEU A 35 25.04 5.37 14.52
N PHE A 36 23.80 5.69 14.17
CA PHE A 36 22.97 4.81 13.36
C PHE A 36 23.49 4.67 11.92
N ALA A 37 23.89 5.78 11.29
CA ALA A 37 24.55 5.74 9.99
C ALA A 37 25.86 4.94 10.04
N TYR A 38 26.65 5.10 11.10
CA TYR A 38 27.85 4.28 11.33
C TYR A 38 27.50 2.79 11.45
N TYR A 39 26.46 2.44 12.21
CA TYR A 39 25.99 1.06 12.33
C TYR A 39 25.61 0.48 10.96
N LEU A 40 24.79 1.18 10.18
CA LEU A 40 24.38 0.74 8.84
C LEU A 40 25.55 0.46 7.90
N ARG A 41 26.57 1.33 7.93
CA ARG A 41 27.79 1.15 7.13
C ARG A 41 28.57 -0.09 7.53
N ASN A 42 28.77 -0.31 8.83
CA ASN A 42 29.66 -1.38 9.29
C ASN A 42 28.97 -2.75 9.36
N ALA A 43 27.68 -2.79 9.71
CA ALA A 43 26.93 -4.04 9.82
C ALA A 43 26.42 -4.53 8.45
N TYR A 44 26.02 -3.61 7.56
CA TYR A 44 25.38 -3.96 6.28
C TYR A 44 26.18 -3.51 5.05
N GLY A 45 27.36 -2.92 5.22
CA GLY A 45 28.20 -2.49 4.11
C GLY A 45 27.61 -1.37 3.25
N ILE A 46 26.59 -0.65 3.73
CA ILE A 46 25.91 0.37 2.93
C ILE A 46 26.90 1.52 2.63
N PRO A 47 27.07 1.93 1.36
CA PRO A 47 27.98 3.00 0.98
C PRO A 47 27.63 4.35 1.63
N ARG A 48 28.66 5.14 1.96
CA ARG A 48 28.49 6.45 2.63
C ARG A 48 27.81 7.47 1.72
N ASP A 49 28.10 7.41 0.42
CA ASP A 49 27.56 8.28 -0.62
C ASP A 49 26.05 8.12 -0.84
N LEU A 50 25.48 6.96 -0.49
CA LEU A 50 24.03 6.78 -0.44
C LEU A 50 23.39 7.44 0.79
N MET A 51 24.17 7.81 1.81
CA MET A 51 23.63 8.30 3.09
C MET A 51 23.68 9.81 3.23
N GLU A 52 22.54 10.41 3.53
CA GLU A 52 22.39 11.81 3.92
C GLU A 52 22.02 11.85 5.41
N VAL A 53 22.96 12.29 6.26
CA VAL A 53 22.78 12.29 7.72
C VAL A 53 22.54 13.70 8.22
N SER A 54 21.44 13.90 8.93
CA SER A 54 21.04 15.19 9.50
C SER A 54 20.53 15.04 10.94
N SER A 55 20.19 16.15 11.57
CA SER A 55 19.63 16.17 12.91
C SER A 55 18.79 17.42 13.14
N VAL A 56 17.73 17.26 13.92
CA VAL A 56 16.90 18.34 14.46
C VAL A 56 17.04 18.33 15.98
N ALA A 57 17.55 19.43 16.54
CA ALA A 57 17.75 19.54 17.98
C ALA A 57 16.43 19.33 18.73
N GLU A 58 15.38 20.05 18.36
CA GLU A 58 14.09 20.00 19.05
C GLU A 58 12.95 19.75 18.05
N ASP A 59 12.28 18.60 18.18
CA ASP A 59 11.24 18.13 17.28
C ASP A 59 9.87 18.80 17.56
N TRP A 60 9.81 20.11 17.31
CA TRP A 60 8.59 20.90 17.44
C TRP A 60 7.51 20.52 16.42
N GLU A 61 7.91 20.04 15.25
CA GLU A 61 7.01 19.55 14.21
C GLU A 61 6.37 18.23 14.65
N GLY A 62 7.18 17.25 15.08
CA GLY A 62 6.68 16.01 15.64
C GLY A 62 5.78 16.22 16.87
N LEU A 63 6.09 17.19 17.73
CA LEU A 63 5.18 17.56 18.83
C LEU A 63 3.84 18.06 18.28
N SER A 64 3.85 18.90 17.25
CA SER A 64 2.63 19.42 16.63
C SER A 64 1.77 18.31 16.03
N ASP A 65 2.39 17.30 15.41
CA ASP A 65 1.68 16.15 14.84
C ASP A 65 1.08 15.24 15.91
N LEU A 66 1.84 14.97 16.98
CA LEU A 66 1.30 14.24 18.14
C LEU A 66 0.08 14.96 18.74
N MET A 67 0.11 16.30 18.80
CA MET A 67 -1.02 17.08 19.28
C MET A 67 -2.26 16.94 18.40
N ARG A 68 -2.08 16.94 17.07
CA ARG A 68 -3.19 16.76 16.11
C ARG A 68 -3.76 15.34 16.12
N GLN A 69 -2.91 14.35 16.38
CA GLN A 69 -3.30 12.94 16.43
C GLN A 69 -4.03 12.59 17.72
N GLU A 70 -3.44 12.92 18.87
CA GLU A 70 -3.90 12.48 20.20
C GLU A 70 -4.99 13.39 20.77
N LYS A 71 -5.05 14.65 20.31
CA LYS A 71 -6.08 15.65 20.64
C LYS A 71 -6.36 15.82 22.15
N PRO A 72 -5.35 16.07 22.99
CA PRO A 72 -5.59 16.36 24.41
C PRO A 72 -6.42 17.64 24.57
N SER A 73 -7.07 17.82 25.72
CA SER A 73 -7.91 19.00 25.99
C SER A 73 -7.19 20.34 25.83
N TRP A 74 -5.86 20.35 26.01
CA TRP A 74 -4.97 21.51 25.89
C TRP A 74 -4.27 21.62 24.52
N GLN A 75 -4.65 20.80 23.53
CA GLN A 75 -4.05 20.75 22.18
C GLN A 75 -3.88 22.14 21.55
N ASP A 76 -4.97 22.90 21.45
CA ASP A 76 -4.96 24.19 20.76
C ASP A 76 -4.07 25.21 21.47
N ALA A 77 -3.97 25.12 22.80
CA ALA A 77 -3.10 26.00 23.58
C ALA A 77 -1.62 25.74 23.27
N VAL A 78 -1.22 24.46 23.19
CA VAL A 78 0.15 24.07 22.81
C VAL A 78 0.45 24.46 21.37
N LEU A 79 -0.44 24.18 20.41
CA LEU A 79 -0.25 24.56 19.01
C LEU A 79 -0.14 26.08 18.83
N ARG A 80 -0.85 26.88 19.65
CA ARG A 80 -0.69 28.34 19.67
C ARG A 80 0.68 28.76 20.16
N VAL A 81 1.22 28.14 21.22
CA VAL A 81 2.57 28.42 21.71
C VAL A 81 3.62 28.13 20.63
N ILE A 82 3.53 26.96 19.99
CA ILE A 82 4.47 26.55 18.94
C ILE A 82 4.46 27.55 17.76
N ARG A 83 3.28 28.02 17.36
CA ARG A 83 3.13 28.99 16.26
C ARG A 83 3.61 30.39 16.62
N ARG A 84 3.34 30.85 17.85
CA ARG A 84 3.52 32.25 18.25
C ARG A 84 4.96 32.60 18.61
N TYR A 85 5.68 31.67 19.24
CA TYR A 85 7.01 31.92 19.75
C TYR A 85 8.05 31.20 18.92
N GLY A 86 9.19 31.86 18.63
CA GLY A 86 10.34 31.21 18.00
C GLY A 86 11.08 30.31 18.99
N ILE A 87 11.82 29.32 18.50
CA ILE A 87 12.59 28.36 19.32
C ILE A 87 13.48 29.10 20.32
N PHE A 88 14.29 30.05 19.84
CA PHE A 88 15.18 30.86 20.67
C PHE A 88 14.50 32.06 21.37
N ASN A 89 13.20 32.25 21.16
CA ASN A 89 12.41 33.36 21.72
C ASN A 89 11.51 32.88 22.87
N GLY A 90 11.97 31.90 23.65
CA GLY A 90 11.30 31.42 24.87
C GLY A 90 10.12 30.48 24.62
N ARG A 91 10.03 29.81 23.46
CA ARG A 91 8.95 28.86 23.16
C ARG A 91 8.80 27.77 24.23
N GLU A 92 9.89 27.13 24.64
CA GLU A 92 9.89 26.11 25.70
C GLU A 92 9.38 26.70 27.01
N LYS A 93 9.85 27.87 27.42
CA LYS A 93 9.38 28.55 28.63
C LYS A 93 7.87 28.82 28.59
N GLN A 94 7.36 29.32 27.47
CA GLN A 94 5.91 29.54 27.29
C GLN A 94 5.12 28.24 27.36
N LEU A 95 5.70 27.12 26.92
CA LEU A 95 5.11 25.79 27.03
C LEU A 95 5.12 25.29 28.47
N MET A 96 6.20 25.55 29.22
CA MET A 96 6.35 25.19 30.64
C MET A 96 5.36 25.97 31.53
N ASP A 97 5.16 27.26 31.24
CA ASP A 97 4.28 28.13 32.02
C ASP A 97 2.79 27.91 31.70
N LEU A 98 2.48 27.22 30.59
CA LEU A 98 1.11 26.99 30.12
C LEU A 98 0.27 26.25 31.17
N GLU A 99 -0.86 26.83 31.55
CA GLU A 99 -1.84 26.24 32.49
C GLU A 99 -1.18 25.71 33.78
N GLY A 100 -0.22 26.47 34.32
CA GLY A 100 0.51 26.09 35.54
C GLY A 100 1.42 24.87 35.37
N GLY A 101 1.83 24.57 34.13
CA GLY A 101 2.76 23.49 33.79
C GLY A 101 2.16 22.09 33.79
N THR A 102 0.83 21.96 33.90
CA THR A 102 0.16 20.65 33.81
C THR A 102 0.32 20.01 32.43
N PRO A 103 0.04 20.71 31.31
CA PRO A 103 0.31 20.19 29.97
C PRO A 103 1.76 19.78 29.78
N TYR A 104 2.73 20.59 30.23
CA TYR A 104 4.15 20.30 30.07
C TYR A 104 4.58 19.02 30.78
N ARG A 105 4.15 18.82 32.03
CA ARG A 105 4.43 17.58 32.78
C ARG A 105 3.84 16.34 32.12
N GLU A 106 2.66 16.47 31.52
CA GLU A 106 2.05 15.38 30.76
C GLU A 106 2.84 15.11 29.47
N MET A 107 3.25 16.16 28.74
CA MET A 107 4.11 16.04 27.56
C MET A 107 5.44 15.34 27.86
N MET A 108 6.11 15.70 28.94
CA MET A 108 7.36 15.04 29.36
C MET A 108 7.19 13.53 29.58
N ARG A 109 6.04 13.10 30.09
CA ARG A 109 5.78 11.70 30.40
C ARG A 109 5.28 10.90 29.21
N ARG A 110 4.42 11.48 28.38
CA ARG A 110 3.67 10.75 27.33
C ARG A 110 4.18 11.00 25.91
N TYR A 111 4.64 12.22 25.61
CA TYR A 111 4.88 12.66 24.24
C TYR A 111 6.37 12.85 23.93
N PHE A 112 7.13 13.52 24.80
CA PHE A 112 8.57 13.76 24.58
C PHE A 112 9.40 12.46 24.37
N PRO A 113 9.11 11.33 25.05
CA PRO A 113 9.78 10.07 24.73
C PRO A 113 9.58 9.63 23.27
N LYS A 114 8.42 9.89 22.66
CA LYS A 114 8.13 9.55 21.25
C LYS A 114 8.90 10.43 20.26
N LEU A 115 9.31 11.62 20.67
CA LEU A 115 10.07 12.58 19.85
C LEU A 115 11.57 12.29 19.81
N ARG A 116 12.07 11.47 20.75
CA ARG A 116 13.48 11.04 20.80
C ARG A 116 13.71 9.89 19.82
N ARG A 117 13.69 10.19 18.52
CA ARG A 117 13.63 9.20 17.43
C ARG A 117 14.72 9.39 16.38
N ILE A 118 14.84 8.39 15.52
CA ILE A 118 15.50 8.49 14.21
C ILE A 118 14.41 8.33 13.17
N GLU A 119 14.40 9.21 12.17
CA GLU A 119 13.65 9.00 10.94
C GLU A 119 14.60 8.49 9.85
N VAL A 120 14.18 7.43 9.16
CA VAL A 120 14.91 6.86 8.03
C VAL A 120 14.00 6.88 6.81
N VAL A 121 14.42 7.61 5.77
CA VAL A 121 13.71 7.67 4.49
C VAL A 121 14.60 7.04 3.42
N VAL A 122 14.14 5.93 2.83
CA VAL A 122 14.84 5.23 1.76
C VAL A 122 14.19 5.58 0.44
N GLN A 123 14.97 6.19 -0.46
CA GLN A 123 14.63 6.40 -1.85
C GLN A 123 15.28 5.28 -2.66
N TYR A 124 14.50 4.61 -3.47
CA TYR A 124 14.94 3.50 -4.29
C TYR A 124 14.18 3.50 -5.60
N ASP A 125 14.84 3.02 -6.64
CA ASP A 125 14.23 2.75 -7.93
C ASP A 125 13.91 1.26 -8.06
N VAL A 126 12.72 0.96 -8.56
CA VAL A 126 12.30 -0.40 -8.88
C VAL A 126 12.31 -0.53 -10.39
N ARG A 127 13.27 -1.31 -10.89
CA ARG A 127 13.38 -1.58 -12.32
C ARG A 127 12.17 -2.38 -12.79
N LYS A 128 11.58 -1.98 -13.91
CA LYS A 128 10.61 -2.80 -14.64
C LYS A 128 11.25 -4.10 -15.12
N VAL A 129 10.60 -5.22 -14.82
CA VAL A 129 10.97 -6.55 -15.28
C VAL A 129 10.44 -6.75 -16.70
N GLU A 130 11.34 -7.08 -17.62
CA GLU A 130 11.00 -7.35 -19.01
C GLU A 130 10.35 -8.74 -19.17
N GLY A 131 9.58 -8.93 -20.24
CA GLY A 131 8.66 -10.08 -20.36
C GLY A 131 9.32 -11.47 -20.30
N ASP A 132 10.53 -11.63 -20.84
CA ASP A 132 11.27 -12.89 -20.83
C ASP A 132 11.86 -13.22 -19.44
N GLU A 133 12.22 -12.19 -18.68
CA GLU A 133 12.63 -12.31 -17.28
C GLU A 133 11.41 -12.54 -16.38
N ALA A 134 10.32 -11.80 -16.59
CA ALA A 134 9.07 -11.96 -15.85
C ALA A 134 8.48 -13.36 -16.01
N ALA A 135 8.56 -13.95 -17.22
CA ALA A 135 8.09 -15.31 -17.48
C ALA A 135 8.87 -16.38 -16.70
N LYS A 136 10.11 -16.10 -16.28
CA LYS A 136 10.88 -16.99 -15.39
C LYS A 136 10.54 -16.72 -13.93
N LEU A 137 10.48 -15.44 -13.56
CA LEU A 137 10.26 -15.02 -12.18
C LEU A 137 8.88 -15.36 -11.67
N ILE A 138 7.86 -15.43 -12.53
CA ILE A 138 6.49 -15.75 -12.12
C ILE A 138 6.41 -17.10 -11.36
N TYR A 139 7.31 -18.04 -11.63
CA TYR A 139 7.34 -19.36 -10.97
C TYR A 139 8.31 -19.44 -9.79
N THR A 140 9.24 -18.50 -9.64
CA THR A 140 10.29 -18.56 -8.60
C THR A 140 10.21 -17.43 -7.58
N HIS A 141 9.89 -16.22 -8.03
CA HIS A 141 9.79 -14.99 -7.26
C HIS A 141 8.66 -14.06 -7.78
N PRO A 142 7.40 -14.53 -7.81
CA PRO A 142 6.26 -13.71 -8.25
C PRO A 142 6.04 -12.47 -7.38
N ASP A 143 6.52 -12.47 -6.14
CA ASP A 143 6.51 -11.33 -5.22
C ASP A 143 7.37 -10.14 -5.68
N LEU A 144 8.28 -10.37 -6.64
CA LEU A 144 9.11 -9.32 -7.27
C LEU A 144 8.45 -8.70 -8.51
N LEU A 145 7.29 -9.22 -8.94
CA LEU A 145 6.56 -8.73 -10.10
C LEU A 145 5.39 -7.88 -9.69
N SER A 146 5.21 -6.76 -10.38
CA SER A 146 3.95 -6.03 -10.37
C SER A 146 2.85 -6.83 -11.08
N LEU A 147 1.59 -6.49 -10.77
CA LEU A 147 0.44 -7.11 -11.43
C LEU A 147 0.46 -6.91 -12.96
N GLU A 148 0.95 -5.76 -13.44
CA GLU A 148 1.12 -5.49 -14.87
C GLU A 148 2.14 -6.44 -15.52
N GLU A 149 3.28 -6.67 -14.86
CA GLU A 149 4.32 -7.58 -15.36
C GLU A 149 3.85 -9.03 -15.37
N ILE A 150 3.09 -9.46 -14.36
CA ILE A 150 2.45 -10.78 -14.34
C ILE A 150 1.51 -10.92 -15.54
N TYR A 151 0.63 -9.95 -15.81
CA TYR A 151 -0.25 -10.00 -16.97
C TYR A 151 0.51 -9.96 -18.30
N ALA A 152 1.65 -9.29 -18.37
CA ALA A 152 2.47 -9.29 -19.57
C ALA A 152 2.95 -10.72 -19.91
N VAL A 153 3.17 -11.58 -18.92
CA VAL A 153 3.55 -12.99 -19.13
C VAL A 153 2.44 -13.78 -19.83
N ALA A 154 1.17 -13.48 -19.58
CA ALA A 154 0.04 -14.17 -20.23
C ALA A 154 0.10 -14.11 -21.76
N ARG A 155 0.76 -13.09 -22.34
CA ARG A 155 0.91 -12.90 -23.79
C ARG A 155 1.75 -14.00 -24.46
N TYR A 156 2.53 -14.77 -23.71
CA TYR A 156 3.31 -15.88 -24.24
C TYR A 156 2.49 -17.17 -24.40
N TYR A 157 1.28 -17.22 -23.86
CA TYR A 157 0.44 -18.41 -23.85
C TYR A 157 -0.89 -18.17 -24.55
N ARG A 158 -1.41 -19.21 -25.21
CA ARG A 158 -2.75 -19.12 -25.83
C ARG A 158 -3.83 -19.29 -24.76
N PRO A 159 -4.95 -18.55 -24.83
CA PRO A 159 -6.09 -18.77 -23.96
C PRO A 159 -6.52 -20.25 -23.94
N GLY A 160 -6.80 -20.78 -22.75
CA GLY A 160 -7.14 -22.19 -22.52
C GLY A 160 -5.94 -23.13 -22.31
N MET A 161 -4.70 -22.64 -22.45
CA MET A 161 -3.52 -23.40 -22.00
C MET A 161 -3.38 -23.35 -20.48
N GLU A 162 -2.80 -24.40 -19.90
CA GLU A 162 -2.52 -24.46 -18.46
C GLU A 162 -1.67 -23.28 -18.00
N GLN A 163 -0.61 -22.92 -18.75
CA GLN A 163 0.25 -21.79 -18.41
C GLN A 163 -0.48 -20.44 -18.48
N TYR A 164 -1.46 -20.30 -19.39
CA TYR A 164 -2.30 -19.10 -19.44
C TYR A 164 -3.12 -18.97 -18.16
N ARG A 165 -3.71 -20.08 -17.69
CA ARG A 165 -4.46 -20.14 -16.43
C ARG A 165 -3.57 -19.81 -15.23
N GLU A 166 -2.41 -20.47 -15.12
CA GLU A 166 -1.47 -20.29 -14.01
C GLU A 166 -1.09 -18.82 -13.80
N VAL A 167 -0.85 -18.06 -14.88
CA VAL A 167 -0.50 -16.63 -14.79
C VAL A 167 -1.55 -15.84 -14.01
N TYR A 168 -2.83 -16.07 -14.30
CA TYR A 168 -3.92 -15.35 -13.62
C TYR A 168 -4.20 -15.90 -12.22
N GLU A 169 -4.02 -17.20 -11.98
CA GLU A 169 -4.12 -17.78 -10.64
C GLU A 169 -3.03 -17.22 -9.71
N ILE A 170 -1.79 -17.11 -10.20
CA ILE A 170 -0.67 -16.47 -9.49
C ILE A 170 -0.99 -15.01 -9.24
N ALA A 171 -1.51 -14.27 -10.23
CA ALA A 171 -1.95 -12.89 -10.05
C ALA A 171 -2.97 -12.75 -8.90
N ALA A 172 -4.04 -13.55 -8.91
CA ALA A 172 -5.06 -13.49 -7.88
C ALA A 172 -4.59 -14.00 -6.50
N PHE A 173 -3.58 -14.86 -6.45
CA PHE A 173 -2.96 -15.29 -5.20
C PHE A 173 -2.13 -14.18 -4.55
N HIS A 174 -1.32 -13.46 -5.34
CA HIS A 174 -0.45 -12.38 -4.84
C HIS A 174 -1.16 -11.03 -4.69
N PHE A 175 -2.27 -10.83 -5.40
CA PHE A 175 -3.10 -9.63 -5.35
C PHE A 175 -4.56 -9.99 -4.99
N PRO A 176 -4.80 -10.57 -3.80
CA PRO A 176 -6.09 -11.17 -3.46
C PRO A 176 -7.24 -10.18 -3.35
N ASP A 177 -6.94 -8.92 -3.01
CA ASP A 177 -7.93 -7.84 -2.89
C ASP A 177 -8.14 -7.08 -4.21
N ASP A 178 -7.36 -7.37 -5.26
CA ASP A 178 -7.52 -6.72 -6.55
C ASP A 178 -8.70 -7.33 -7.32
N VAL A 179 -9.66 -6.47 -7.66
CA VAL A 179 -10.88 -6.90 -8.34
C VAL A 179 -10.59 -7.46 -9.72
N VAL A 180 -9.66 -6.83 -10.45
CA VAL A 180 -9.35 -7.22 -11.83
C VAL A 180 -8.61 -8.56 -11.84
N ALA A 181 -7.72 -8.81 -10.89
CA ALA A 181 -7.02 -10.09 -10.72
C ALA A 181 -7.99 -11.24 -10.51
N ASN A 182 -8.94 -11.10 -9.58
CA ASN A 182 -9.95 -12.13 -9.33
C ASN A 182 -10.88 -12.35 -10.55
N VAL A 183 -11.34 -11.27 -11.20
CA VAL A 183 -12.19 -11.35 -12.40
C VAL A 183 -11.46 -12.03 -13.57
N ASN A 184 -10.18 -11.75 -13.75
CA ASN A 184 -9.35 -12.37 -14.80
C ASN A 184 -9.02 -13.83 -14.47
N ALA A 185 -8.69 -14.16 -13.22
CA ALA A 185 -8.46 -15.54 -12.79
C ALA A 185 -9.70 -16.40 -13.00
N ALA A 186 -10.89 -15.90 -12.61
CA ALA A 186 -12.16 -16.56 -12.90
C ALA A 186 -12.35 -16.81 -14.40
N SER A 187 -12.08 -15.80 -15.23
CA SER A 187 -12.18 -15.95 -16.69
C SER A 187 -11.24 -17.02 -17.23
N ALA A 188 -10.01 -17.09 -16.71
CA ALA A 188 -8.99 -18.03 -17.16
C ALA A 188 -9.34 -19.48 -16.80
N VAL A 189 -9.84 -19.74 -15.59
CA VAL A 189 -10.27 -21.09 -15.17
C VAL A 189 -11.58 -21.52 -15.84
N MET A 190 -12.47 -20.58 -16.17
CA MET A 190 -13.68 -20.85 -16.96
C MET A 190 -13.36 -21.36 -18.36
N LEU A 191 -12.27 -20.90 -18.99
CA LEU A 191 -11.85 -21.39 -20.32
C LEU A 191 -11.50 -22.88 -20.34
N THR A 192 -11.13 -23.44 -19.18
CA THR A 192 -10.84 -24.87 -19.01
C THR A 192 -12.01 -25.64 -18.38
N GLY A 193 -13.16 -25.00 -18.17
CA GLY A 193 -14.36 -25.61 -17.59
C GLY A 193 -14.35 -25.75 -16.07
N ASP A 194 -13.39 -25.12 -15.37
CA ASP A 194 -13.32 -25.16 -13.92
C ASP A 194 -14.21 -24.07 -13.30
N LEU A 195 -15.50 -24.38 -13.23
CA LEU A 195 -16.53 -23.47 -12.72
C LEU A 195 -16.47 -23.31 -11.19
N THR A 196 -15.90 -24.30 -10.49
CA THR A 196 -15.75 -24.26 -9.02
C THR A 196 -14.74 -23.21 -8.62
N SER A 197 -13.53 -23.24 -9.20
CA SER A 197 -12.54 -22.20 -8.92
C SER A 197 -12.98 -20.82 -9.43
N ALA A 198 -13.75 -20.76 -10.53
CA ALA A 198 -14.31 -19.49 -11.00
C ALA A 198 -15.19 -18.81 -9.93
N TRP A 199 -16.03 -19.59 -9.25
CA TRP A 199 -16.85 -19.08 -8.13
C TRP A 199 -15.99 -18.60 -6.96
N ASP A 200 -14.93 -19.34 -6.61
CA ASP A 200 -14.05 -18.97 -5.50
C ASP A 200 -13.36 -17.61 -5.73
N TYR A 201 -13.01 -17.30 -6.98
CA TYR A 201 -12.48 -15.98 -7.34
C TYR A 201 -13.58 -14.91 -7.36
N LEU A 202 -14.71 -15.15 -8.03
CA LEU A 202 -15.74 -14.12 -8.19
C LEU A 202 -16.46 -13.76 -6.89
N ARG A 203 -16.63 -14.71 -5.94
CA ARG A 203 -17.25 -14.44 -4.62
C ARG A 203 -16.51 -13.39 -3.82
N LYS A 204 -15.19 -13.32 -3.94
CA LYS A 204 -14.37 -12.31 -3.26
C LYS A 204 -14.72 -10.88 -3.70
N VAL A 205 -15.28 -10.74 -4.90
CA VAL A 205 -15.48 -9.45 -5.58
C VAL A 205 -16.91 -9.28 -6.10
N GLU A 206 -17.86 -10.10 -5.61
CA GLU A 206 -19.25 -10.15 -6.11
C GLU A 206 -20.00 -8.82 -5.96
N ALA A 207 -19.67 -8.06 -4.91
CA ALA A 207 -20.23 -6.74 -4.66
C ALA A 207 -19.71 -5.66 -5.64
N ASP A 208 -18.59 -5.91 -6.33
CA ASP A 208 -18.02 -4.96 -7.28
C ASP A 208 -18.70 -5.10 -8.66
N PRO A 209 -19.22 -4.01 -9.24
CA PRO A 209 -19.91 -4.07 -10.53
C PRO A 209 -19.08 -4.62 -11.69
N ARG A 210 -17.75 -4.59 -11.60
CA ARG A 210 -16.83 -5.16 -12.61
C ARG A 210 -16.88 -6.68 -12.67
N ALA A 211 -17.39 -7.36 -11.64
CA ALA A 211 -17.51 -8.82 -11.60
C ALA A 211 -18.82 -9.34 -12.23
N TRP A 212 -19.86 -8.50 -12.33
CA TRP A 212 -21.22 -8.95 -12.66
C TRP A 212 -21.36 -9.58 -14.04
N ASN A 213 -20.61 -9.10 -15.04
CA ASN A 213 -20.65 -9.74 -16.36
C ASN A 213 -20.08 -11.17 -16.28
N ASN A 214 -18.98 -11.38 -15.56
CA ASN A 214 -18.37 -12.70 -15.43
C ASN A 214 -19.19 -13.64 -14.56
N LEU A 215 -19.85 -13.12 -13.51
CA LEU A 215 -20.84 -13.88 -12.73
C LEU A 215 -21.98 -14.37 -13.64
N GLY A 216 -22.50 -13.52 -14.53
CA GLY A 216 -23.51 -13.93 -15.50
C GLY A 216 -23.01 -15.01 -16.46
N VAL A 217 -21.78 -14.88 -16.99
CA VAL A 217 -21.21 -15.93 -17.86
C VAL A 217 -21.02 -17.24 -17.11
N LEU A 218 -20.53 -17.20 -15.87
CA LEU A 218 -20.35 -18.38 -15.02
C LEU A 218 -21.68 -19.08 -14.77
N THR A 219 -22.71 -18.34 -14.34
CA THR A 219 -24.06 -18.88 -14.12
C THR A 219 -24.67 -19.47 -15.40
N LEU A 220 -24.41 -18.85 -16.56
CA LEU A 220 -24.86 -19.39 -17.85
C LEU A 220 -24.15 -20.70 -18.19
N MET A 221 -22.84 -20.81 -17.92
CA MET A 221 -22.06 -22.04 -18.12
C MET A 221 -22.49 -23.18 -17.19
N GLU A 222 -23.07 -22.85 -16.03
CA GLU A 222 -23.69 -23.83 -15.11
C GLU A 222 -25.08 -24.30 -15.58
N GLY A 223 -25.61 -23.74 -16.67
CA GLY A 223 -26.91 -24.11 -17.22
C GLY A 223 -28.08 -23.38 -16.57
N ASP A 224 -27.85 -22.23 -15.92
CA ASP A 224 -28.92 -21.36 -15.38
C ASP A 224 -29.04 -20.05 -16.19
N PRO A 225 -29.70 -20.08 -17.36
CA PRO A 225 -29.91 -18.88 -18.17
C PRO A 225 -30.77 -17.82 -17.46
N SER A 226 -31.69 -18.23 -16.59
CA SER A 226 -32.53 -17.31 -15.81
C SER A 226 -31.71 -16.50 -14.80
N GLY A 227 -30.85 -17.16 -14.02
CA GLY A 227 -29.92 -16.51 -13.09
C GLY A 227 -28.87 -15.67 -13.80
N ALA A 228 -28.33 -16.15 -14.93
CA ALA A 228 -27.40 -15.41 -15.76
C ALA A 228 -27.98 -14.08 -16.24
N ALA A 229 -29.24 -14.06 -16.69
CA ALA A 229 -29.93 -12.86 -17.13
C ALA A 229 -30.04 -11.79 -16.02
N VAL A 230 -30.22 -12.20 -14.76
CA VAL A 230 -30.21 -11.27 -13.61
C VAL A 230 -28.87 -10.55 -13.49
N TRP A 231 -27.77 -11.30 -13.58
CA TRP A 231 -26.42 -10.74 -13.53
C TRP A 231 -26.12 -9.83 -14.72
N PHE A 232 -26.46 -10.25 -15.94
CA PHE A 232 -26.24 -9.41 -17.12
C PHE A 232 -27.03 -8.11 -17.06
N ARG A 233 -28.28 -8.11 -16.57
CA ARG A 233 -29.05 -6.88 -16.37
C ARG A 233 -28.38 -5.92 -15.38
N LYS A 234 -27.82 -6.43 -14.27
CA LYS A 234 -27.01 -5.61 -13.35
C LYS A 234 -25.79 -5.03 -14.08
N ALA A 235 -25.10 -5.84 -14.89
CA ALA A 235 -23.89 -5.45 -15.61
C ALA A 235 -24.13 -4.42 -16.74
N VAL A 236 -25.37 -4.22 -17.21
CA VAL A 236 -25.68 -3.22 -18.26
C VAL A 236 -25.23 -1.81 -17.87
N GLY A 237 -25.28 -1.46 -16.58
CA GLY A 237 -24.83 -0.14 -16.10
C GLY A 237 -23.31 0.09 -16.15
N VAL A 238 -22.52 -0.97 -16.37
CA VAL A 238 -21.06 -0.96 -16.27
C VAL A 238 -20.41 -1.33 -17.61
N GLU A 239 -20.81 -2.47 -18.19
CA GLU A 239 -20.31 -2.98 -19.47
C GLU A 239 -21.45 -3.18 -20.48
N PRO A 240 -22.18 -2.10 -20.88
CA PRO A 240 -23.45 -2.20 -21.58
C PRO A 240 -23.42 -3.01 -22.87
N ARG A 241 -22.33 -2.93 -23.65
CA ARG A 241 -22.22 -3.65 -24.91
C ARG A 241 -22.09 -5.17 -24.70
N LYS A 242 -21.20 -5.60 -23.80
CA LYS A 242 -20.98 -7.03 -23.51
C LYS A 242 -22.19 -7.61 -22.79
N ALA A 243 -22.67 -6.89 -21.77
CA ALA A 243 -23.80 -7.32 -20.95
C ALA A 243 -25.08 -7.51 -21.76
N ARG A 244 -25.41 -6.60 -22.69
CA ARG A 244 -26.58 -6.75 -23.57
C ARG A 244 -26.46 -7.95 -24.50
N LYS A 245 -25.29 -8.13 -25.13
CA LYS A 245 -25.05 -9.29 -26.00
C LYS A 245 -25.19 -10.60 -25.22
N ASN A 246 -24.63 -10.67 -24.02
CA ASN A 246 -24.72 -11.85 -23.17
C ASN A 246 -26.15 -12.08 -22.65
N LEU A 247 -26.88 -11.00 -22.36
CA LEU A 247 -28.30 -11.05 -21.98
C LEU A 247 -29.16 -11.63 -23.11
N GLU A 248 -28.97 -11.17 -24.35
CA GLU A 248 -29.67 -11.70 -25.53
C GLU A 248 -29.43 -13.21 -25.68
N ILE A 249 -28.18 -13.66 -25.48
CA ILE A 249 -27.83 -15.08 -25.51
C ILE A 249 -28.59 -15.84 -24.41
N ALA A 250 -28.55 -15.37 -23.17
CA ALA A 250 -29.24 -16.02 -22.05
C ALA A 250 -30.76 -16.09 -22.25
N GLU A 251 -31.38 -15.01 -22.76
CA GLU A 251 -32.82 -14.96 -23.04
C GLU A 251 -33.22 -15.92 -24.16
N SER A 252 -32.38 -16.10 -25.19
CA SER A 252 -32.65 -17.06 -26.27
C SER A 252 -32.73 -18.52 -25.80
N TYR A 253 -32.01 -18.89 -24.74
CA TYR A 253 -32.12 -20.22 -24.13
C TYR A 253 -33.44 -20.42 -23.38
N LEU A 254 -33.99 -19.35 -22.80
CA LEU A 254 -35.27 -19.41 -22.09
C LEU A 254 -36.44 -19.59 -23.08
N GLU A 255 -36.37 -18.91 -24.22
CA GLU A 255 -37.39 -19.02 -25.28
C GLU A 255 -37.38 -20.39 -25.98
N SER A 256 -36.24 -21.10 -25.97
CA SER A 256 -36.14 -22.43 -26.57
C SER A 256 -36.62 -23.57 -25.67
N ASP A 257 -36.77 -23.31 -24.37
CA ASP A 257 -37.22 -24.28 -23.37
C ASP A 257 -38.75 -24.20 -23.08
N GLU A 258 -39.45 -23.25 -23.71
CA GLU A 258 -40.93 -23.09 -23.70
C GLU A 258 -41.62 -23.85 -24.85
#